data_AF-A0A8J6LX17-F1
#
_entry.id   AF-A0A8J6LX17-F1
#
_cell.length_a   1.000
_cell.length_b   1.000
_cell.length_c   1.000
_cell.angle_alpha   90.00
_cell.angle_beta   90.00
_cell.angle_gamma   90.00
#
_symmetry.space_group_name_H-M   'P 1'
#
loop_
_entity.id
_entity.type
_entity.pdbx_description
1 polymer ?
#
loop_
_entity_poly.entity_id
_entity_poly.type
_entity_poly.pdbx_seq_one_letter_code
_entity_poly.pdbx_strand_id
1 'polypeptide(L)'
;MERNVKRENALLICFGLIFLASCQRVENGFVVRDPEGVVASAELRVCGKHQPLSESQGVFSTHLGITCEGSGDIRVRLKNGSETTCPVGYVTPGLKQSLEYKIQDGVCR
;
A
#
# COMPACT_ATOMS: atom_id res chain seq x y z
N MET A 1 28.66 65.18 11.16
CA MET A 1 28.34 65.33 9.72
C MET A 1 29.30 64.43 8.96
N GLU A 2 28.84 63.76 7.90
CA GLU A 2 29.61 62.97 6.92
C GLU A 2 29.85 61.46 7.19
N ARG A 3 28.85 60.70 6.72
CA ARG A 3 28.92 59.52 5.82
C ARG A 3 30.16 58.63 5.89
N ASN A 4 29.93 57.33 6.07
CA ASN A 4 30.27 56.31 5.06
C ASN A 4 29.56 54.98 5.38
N VAL A 5 28.38 54.80 4.79
CA VAL A 5 27.66 53.51 4.72
C VAL A 5 28.40 52.65 3.70
N LYS A 6 29.21 51.69 4.17
CA LYS A 6 29.86 50.70 3.32
C LYS A 6 28.89 49.53 3.10
N ARG A 7 28.41 49.44 1.86
CA ARG A 7 27.69 48.29 1.30
C ARG A 7 28.54 47.02 1.47
N GLU A 8 28.01 46.03 2.17
CA GLU A 8 28.46 44.64 2.05
C GLU A 8 27.22 43.77 1.81
N ASN A 9 26.89 43.64 0.52
CA ASN A 9 26.02 42.61 -0.02
C ASN A 9 26.65 41.24 0.29
N ALA A 10 26.41 40.70 1.49
CA ALA A 10 26.70 39.31 1.80
C ALA A 10 25.42 38.50 1.57
N LEU A 11 25.27 38.15 0.30
CA LEU A 11 24.48 37.07 -0.25
C LEU A 11 24.63 35.80 0.63
N LEU A 12 23.77 35.62 1.63
CA LEU A 12 23.64 34.36 2.38
C LEU A 12 22.17 33.94 2.33
N ILE A 13 21.70 33.70 1.11
CA ILE A 13 20.62 32.76 0.87
C ILE A 13 21.20 31.40 1.28
N CYS A 14 21.12 31.08 2.57
CA CYS A 14 21.22 29.70 3.04
C CYS A 14 20.02 28.97 2.45
N PHE A 15 20.18 28.58 1.19
CA PHE A 15 19.68 27.36 0.58
C PHE A 15 20.09 26.21 1.52
N GLY A 16 19.39 26.10 2.66
CA GLY A 16 19.34 24.90 3.46
C GLY A 16 18.62 23.88 2.60
N LEU A 17 19.40 23.26 1.71
CA LEU A 17 18.99 22.19 0.83
C LEU A 17 18.32 21.13 1.68
N ILE A 18 16.99 21.18 1.61
CA ILE A 18 16.04 20.15 2.00
C ILE A 18 16.40 18.92 1.16
N PHE A 19 17.42 18.17 1.56
CA PHE A 19 17.59 16.78 1.17
C PHE A 19 16.90 15.91 2.22
N LEU A 20 15.58 16.10 2.34
CA LEU A 20 14.72 15.00 2.75
C LEU A 20 14.77 14.03 1.58
N ALA A 21 15.75 13.12 1.60
CA ALA A 21 15.70 11.90 0.83
C ALA A 21 14.44 11.16 1.30
N SER A 22 13.31 11.48 0.68
CA SER A 22 12.06 10.77 0.85
C SER A 22 12.35 9.36 0.38
N CYS A 23 12.56 8.46 1.33
CA CYS A 23 12.55 7.04 1.08
C CYS A 23 11.11 6.73 0.67
N GLN A 24 10.81 6.91 -0.62
CA GLN A 24 9.49 6.64 -1.19
C GLN A 24 9.26 5.14 -1.05
N ARG A 25 8.61 4.75 0.05
CA ARG A 25 8.12 3.38 0.21
C ARG A 25 7.14 3.13 -0.92
N VAL A 26 7.48 2.15 -1.76
CA VAL A 26 6.58 1.67 -2.80
C VAL A 26 5.44 0.93 -2.12
N GLU A 27 4.23 1.49 -2.18
CA GLU A 27 3.03 0.85 -1.68
C GLU A 27 2.39 -0.03 -2.75
N ASN A 28 2.04 -1.25 -2.34
CA ASN A 28 1.33 -2.23 -3.15
C ASN A 28 -0.14 -2.23 -2.74
N GLY A 29 -1.02 -2.41 -3.71
CA GLY A 29 -2.48 -2.39 -3.49
C GLY A 29 -3.10 -3.76 -3.71
N PHE A 30 -3.97 -4.18 -2.80
CA PHE A 30 -4.67 -5.45 -2.86
C PHE A 30 -6.16 -5.21 -2.67
N VAL A 31 -6.97 -5.62 -3.65
CA VAL A 31 -8.40 -5.36 -3.68
C VAL A 31 -9.17 -6.65 -3.94
N VAL A 32 -10.26 -6.85 -3.20
CA VAL A 32 -11.25 -7.90 -3.44
C VAL A 32 -12.62 -7.23 -3.55
N ARG A 33 -13.29 -7.40 -4.70
CA ARG A 33 -14.65 -6.90 -4.93
C ARG A 33 -15.66 -8.00 -4.67
N ASP A 34 -16.70 -7.68 -3.93
CA ASP A 34 -17.79 -8.56 -3.55
C ASP A 34 -19.14 -8.01 -4.05
N PRO A 35 -19.42 -8.12 -5.36
CA PRO A 35 -20.67 -7.63 -5.94
C PRO A 35 -21.91 -8.39 -5.45
N GLU A 36 -21.74 -9.63 -4.98
CA GLU A 36 -22.82 -10.50 -4.50
C GLU A 36 -23.04 -10.35 -2.99
N GLY A 37 -22.17 -9.63 -2.28
CA GLY A 37 -22.28 -9.41 -0.84
C GLY A 37 -22.08 -10.69 -0.03
N VAL A 38 -21.31 -11.66 -0.53
CA VAL A 38 -21.11 -12.97 0.09
C VAL A 38 -19.88 -13.04 1.01
N VAL A 39 -19.00 -12.04 0.96
CA VAL A 39 -17.77 -11.98 1.76
C VAL A 39 -18.06 -11.44 3.16
N ALA A 40 -17.49 -12.10 4.17
CA ALA A 40 -17.53 -11.65 5.57
C ALA A 40 -16.25 -10.90 5.96
N SER A 41 -15.09 -11.37 5.52
CA SER A 41 -13.80 -10.72 5.75
C SER A 41 -12.74 -11.16 4.75
N ALA A 42 -11.68 -10.37 4.60
CA ALA A 42 -10.51 -10.71 3.81
C ALA A 42 -9.21 -10.31 4.55
N GLU A 43 -8.18 -11.14 4.44
CA GLU A 43 -6.88 -10.96 5.08
C GLU A 43 -5.76 -11.23 4.08
N LEU A 44 -4.90 -10.25 3.85
CA LEU A 44 -3.65 -10.41 3.11
C LEU A 44 -2.62 -11.13 3.99
N ARG A 45 -2.04 -12.19 3.43
CA ARG A 45 -0.99 -13.00 4.04
C ARG A 45 0.23 -12.95 3.13
N VAL A 46 1.26 -12.24 3.56
CA VAL A 46 2.49 -12.11 2.77
C VAL A 46 3.68 -11.96 3.69
N CYS A 47 4.74 -12.72 3.42
CA CYS A 47 5.96 -12.75 4.22
C CYS A 47 5.72 -12.97 5.73
N GLY A 48 4.76 -13.84 6.08
CA GLY A 48 4.39 -14.10 7.48
C GLY A 48 3.66 -12.96 8.19
N LYS A 49 3.38 -11.84 7.50
CA LYS A 49 2.51 -10.79 7.99
C LYS A 49 1.07 -11.07 7.58
N HIS A 50 0.16 -10.76 8.50
CA HIS A 50 -1.27 -10.88 8.32
C HIS A 50 -1.87 -9.48 8.43
N GLN A 51 -2.46 -9.00 7.35
CA GLN A 51 -3.02 -7.66 7.25
C GLN A 51 -4.48 -7.76 6.84
N PRO A 52 -5.44 -7.37 7.71
CA PRO A 52 -6.84 -7.34 7.32
C PRO A 52 -7.06 -6.31 6.20
N LEU A 53 -7.97 -6.65 5.27
CA LEU A 53 -8.49 -5.71 4.29
C LEU A 53 -9.68 -4.96 4.89
N SER A 54 -9.70 -3.65 4.72
CA SER A 54 -10.80 -2.79 5.15
C SER A 54 -11.94 -2.89 4.15
N GLU A 55 -13.16 -3.10 4.66
CA GLU A 55 -14.38 -3.15 3.85
C GLU A 55 -14.99 -1.75 3.68
N SER A 56 -15.42 -1.45 2.46
CA SER A 56 -16.24 -0.29 2.15
C SER A 56 -17.11 -0.59 0.93
N GLN A 57 -18.43 -0.61 1.13
CA GLN A 57 -19.42 -0.77 0.06
C GLN A 57 -19.19 -2.02 -0.81
N GLY A 58 -18.88 -3.16 -0.18
CA GLY A 58 -18.61 -4.41 -0.90
C GLY A 58 -17.23 -4.45 -1.58
N VAL A 59 -16.33 -3.53 -1.23
CA VAL A 59 -14.93 -3.54 -1.66
C VAL A 59 -14.04 -3.71 -0.44
N PHE A 60 -13.25 -4.78 -0.43
CA PHE A 60 -12.23 -5.04 0.58
C PHE A 60 -10.89 -4.59 0.01
N SER A 61 -10.15 -3.75 0.74
CA SER A 61 -8.87 -3.25 0.25
C SER A 61 -7.83 -3.05 1.34
N THR A 62 -6.56 -3.14 0.96
CA THR A 62 -5.43 -2.75 1.80
C THR A 62 -4.25 -2.28 0.96
N HIS A 63 -3.38 -1.50 1.59
CA HIS A 63 -2.11 -1.07 1.03
C HIS A 63 -0.98 -1.57 1.93
N LEU A 64 0.06 -2.13 1.32
CA LEU A 64 1.21 -2.64 2.06
C LEU A 64 2.52 -2.30 1.35
N GLY A 65 3.43 -1.67 2.09
CA GLY A 65 4.83 -1.57 1.70
C GLY A 65 5.51 -2.93 1.87
N ILE A 66 5.92 -3.55 0.76
CA ILE A 66 6.62 -4.84 0.77
C ILE A 66 8.10 -4.61 1.07
N THR A 67 8.59 -5.25 2.12
CA THR A 67 9.99 -5.15 2.60
C THR A 67 10.71 -6.50 2.59
N CYS A 68 10.14 -7.49 1.92
CA CYS A 68 10.55 -8.88 1.92
C CYS A 68 10.33 -9.49 0.54
N GLU A 69 11.03 -10.59 0.26
CA GLU A 69 10.77 -11.44 -0.90
C GLU A 69 10.02 -12.70 -0.47
N GLY A 70 9.02 -13.10 -1.24
CA GLY A 70 8.27 -14.33 -0.95
C GLY A 70 6.89 -14.37 -1.56
N SER A 71 6.23 -15.51 -1.40
CA SER A 71 4.86 -15.70 -1.87
C SER A 71 3.83 -15.14 -0.88
N GLY A 72 2.65 -14.83 -1.40
CA GLY A 72 1.50 -14.47 -0.58
C GLY A 72 0.16 -14.86 -1.19
N ASP A 73 -0.87 -14.65 -0.39
CA ASP A 73 -2.26 -14.87 -0.75
C ASP A 73 -3.20 -13.93 0.01
N ILE A 74 -4.44 -13.82 -0.46
CA ILE A 74 -5.53 -13.18 0.28
C ILE A 74 -6.49 -14.29 0.67
N ARG A 75 -6.64 -14.54 1.98
CA ARG A 75 -7.66 -15.43 2.51
C ARG A 75 -8.97 -14.66 2.63
N VAL A 76 -10.01 -15.17 1.98
CA VAL A 76 -11.35 -14.60 1.98
C VAL A 76 -12.27 -15.56 2.72
N ARG A 77 -12.94 -15.07 3.76
CA ARG A 77 -13.96 -15.82 4.49
C ARG A 77 -15.34 -15.38 4.03
N LEU A 78 -16.17 -16.33 3.64
CA LEU A 78 -17.53 -16.09 3.21
C LEU A 78 -18.50 -16.10 4.39
N LYS A 79 -19.66 -15.45 4.23
CA LYS A 79 -20.72 -15.38 5.27
C LYS A 79 -21.29 -16.74 5.66
N ASN A 80 -21.21 -17.73 4.77
CA ASN A 80 -21.59 -19.12 5.07
C ASN A 80 -20.53 -19.90 5.88
N GLY A 81 -19.40 -19.26 6.22
CA GLY A 81 -18.30 -19.84 6.98
C GLY A 81 -17.23 -20.55 6.14
N SER A 82 -17.47 -20.79 4.85
CA SER A 82 -16.46 -21.33 3.94
C SER A 82 -15.40 -20.28 3.57
N GLU A 83 -14.30 -20.74 2.97
CA GLU A 83 -13.14 -19.90 2.67
C GLU A 83 -12.64 -20.15 1.25
N THR A 84 -12.13 -19.09 0.62
CA THR A 84 -11.42 -19.14 -0.66
C THR A 84 -10.14 -18.33 -0.56
N THR A 85 -9.17 -18.63 -1.42
CA THR A 85 -7.86 -17.99 -1.43
C THR A 85 -7.62 -17.35 -2.79
N CYS A 86 -7.30 -16.05 -2.80
CA CYS A 86 -6.88 -15.35 -4.01
C CYS A 86 -5.34 -15.26 -4.05
N PRO A 87 -4.66 -15.73 -5.11
CA PRO A 87 -3.21 -15.78 -5.14
C PRO A 87 -2.61 -14.37 -5.26
N VAL A 88 -1.66 -13.98 -4.41
CA VAL A 88 -0.88 -12.74 -4.64
C VAL A 88 0.33 -13.02 -5.55
N GLY A 89 0.79 -14.26 -5.57
CA GLY A 89 2.01 -14.64 -6.26
C GLY A 89 3.24 -14.23 -5.45
N TYR A 90 4.34 -13.93 -6.13
CA TYR A 90 5.61 -13.57 -5.50
C TYR A 90 5.75 -12.04 -5.43
N VAL A 91 6.16 -11.53 -4.26
CA VAL A 91 6.43 -10.10 -4.03
C VAL A 91 7.93 -9.86 -3.86
N THR A 92 8.37 -8.66 -4.22
CA THR A 92 9.78 -8.24 -4.15
C THR A 92 9.90 -6.83 -3.56
N PRO A 93 10.85 -6.54 -2.66
CA PRO A 93 11.05 -5.21 -2.10
C PRO A 93 11.28 -4.16 -3.19
N GLY A 94 10.60 -3.02 -3.08
CA GLY A 94 10.74 -1.91 -4.03
C GLY A 94 10.04 -2.12 -5.37
N LEU A 95 9.48 -3.30 -5.64
CA LEU A 95 8.62 -3.52 -6.80
C LEU A 95 7.18 -3.08 -6.48
N LYS A 96 6.54 -2.40 -7.43
CA LYS A 96 5.12 -2.02 -7.33
C LYS A 96 4.25 -3.07 -7.99
N GLN A 97 3.20 -3.47 -7.28
CA GLN A 97 2.18 -4.40 -7.69
C GLN A 97 0.81 -3.91 -7.20
N SER A 98 -0.18 -4.06 -8.07
CA SER A 98 -1.58 -3.85 -7.74
C SER A 98 -2.35 -5.07 -8.23
N LEU A 99 -3.07 -5.71 -7.32
CA LEU A 99 -3.90 -6.87 -7.62
C LEU A 99 -5.34 -6.58 -7.24
N GLU A 100 -6.24 -7.01 -8.12
CA GLU A 100 -7.67 -6.90 -7.91
C GLU A 100 -8.32 -8.24 -8.27
N TYR A 101 -9.15 -8.73 -7.36
CA TYR A 101 -9.96 -9.93 -7.54
C TYR A 101 -11.44 -9.59 -7.45
N LYS A 102 -12.25 -10.35 -8.16
CA LYS A 102 -13.71 -10.36 -7.99
C LYS A 102 -14.12 -11.69 -7.37
N ILE A 103 -14.92 -11.65 -6.31
CA ILE A 103 -15.59 -12.83 -5.81
C ILE A 103 -16.83 -13.06 -6.65
N GLN A 104 -16.87 -14.25 -7.26
CA GLN A 104 -18.00 -14.71 -8.05
C GLN A 104 -18.23 -16.19 -7.73
N ASP A 105 -19.47 -16.56 -7.41
CA ASP A 105 -19.82 -17.92 -6.99
C ASP A 105 -18.96 -18.42 -5.81
N GLY A 106 -18.54 -17.51 -4.93
CA GLY A 106 -17.69 -17.82 -3.77
C GLY A 106 -16.21 -18.11 -4.07
N VAL A 107 -15.74 -17.90 -5.30
CA VAL A 107 -14.33 -18.10 -5.70
C VAL A 107 -13.69 -16.81 -6.22
N CYS A 108 -12.36 -16.74 -6.15
CA CYS A 108 -11.60 -15.62 -6.71
C CYS A 108 -11.49 -15.74 -8.23
N ARG A 109 -11.81 -14.66 -8.93
CA ARG A 109 -11.70 -14.50 -10.39
C ARG A 109 -10.88 -13.26 -10.73
#